data_AF-A0A9X5X5L3-F1
#
_entry.id   AF-A0A9X5X5L3-F1
#
_cell.length_a   1.000
_cell.length_b   1.000
_cell.length_c   1.000
_cell.angle_alpha   90.00
_cell.angle_beta   90.00
_cell.angle_gamma   90.00
#
_symmetry.space_group_name_H-M   'P 1'
#
loop_
_entity.id
_entity.type
_entity.pdbx_description
1 polymer ?
#
loop_
_entity_poly.entity_id
_entity_poly.type
_entity_poly.pdbx_seq_one_letter_code
_entity_poly.pdbx_strand_id
1 'polypeptide(L)'
;MITGPTGGEHVEIVAYGVLADEQPLLQEAFDRAFTGRHELRCLGLFLNRDTAPTAAGHEVVLSSVNDTLDAEVLRSLAAGGTRMIAQRATGYNNINLTAAEESGLTVARVSSYSPYSVAE
;
A
#
# COMPACT_ATOMS: atom_id res chain seq x y z
N MET A 1 2.78 11.10 -18.39
CA MET A 1 1.43 10.55 -18.59
C MET A 1 1.40 9.19 -17.92
N ILE A 2 0.95 9.15 -16.66
CA ILE A 2 0.74 7.90 -15.93
C ILE A 2 -0.61 7.35 -16.37
N THR A 3 -0.61 6.22 -17.07
CA THR A 3 -1.84 5.52 -17.43
C THR A 3 -2.35 4.86 -16.16
N GLY A 4 -3.32 5.50 -15.49
CA GLY A 4 -4.11 4.83 -14.45
C GLY A 4 -4.90 3.67 -15.08
N PRO A 5 -5.26 2.65 -14.28
CA PRO A 5 -5.95 1.46 -14.79
C PRO A 5 -7.25 1.84 -15.51
N THR A 6 -7.35 1.41 -16.76
CA THR A 6 -8.50 1.59 -17.65
C THR A 6 -9.52 0.50 -17.36
N GLY A 7 -10.64 0.82 -16.71
CA GLY A 7 -11.76 -0.10 -16.52
C GLY A 7 -12.34 -0.01 -15.11
N GLY A 8 -13.67 -0.09 -15.00
CA GLY A 8 -14.39 -0.11 -13.72
C GLY A 8 -14.21 -1.42 -12.95
N GLU A 9 -12.97 -1.78 -12.65
CA GLU A 9 -12.59 -3.05 -12.03
C GLU A 9 -12.51 -2.88 -10.50
N HIS A 10 -13.22 -3.73 -9.77
CA HIS A 10 -13.11 -3.82 -8.31
C HIS A 10 -11.68 -4.30 -7.97
N VAL A 11 -10.82 -3.36 -7.60
CA VAL A 11 -9.47 -3.68 -7.10
C VAL A 11 -9.54 -3.92 -5.59
N GLU A 12 -9.04 -5.08 -5.16
CA GLU A 12 -8.84 -5.41 -3.74
C GLU A 12 -7.48 -4.89 -3.28
N ILE A 13 -7.51 -4.10 -2.20
CA ILE A 13 -6.34 -3.40 -1.65
C ILE A 13 -6.07 -3.99 -0.27
N VAL A 14 -4.85 -4.46 -0.03
CA VAL A 14 -4.43 -4.93 1.30
C VAL A 14 -3.54 -3.91 1.99
N ALA A 15 -3.89 -3.53 3.22
CA ALA A 15 -3.15 -2.60 4.05
C ALA A 15 -2.46 -3.31 5.21
N TYR A 16 -1.16 -3.05 5.39
CA TYR A 16 -0.32 -3.64 6.44
C TYR A 16 -0.03 -2.66 7.58
N GLY A 17 0.24 -3.24 8.74
CA GLY A 17 0.56 -2.52 9.97
C GLY A 17 -0.60 -1.67 10.48
N VAL A 18 -1.85 -2.02 10.15
CA VAL A 18 -3.03 -1.25 10.54
C VAL A 18 -3.36 -1.52 12.00
N LEU A 19 -3.34 -0.48 12.83
CA LEU A 19 -3.71 -0.61 14.24
C LEU A 19 -5.24 -0.69 14.38
N ALA A 20 -5.72 -1.35 15.45
CA ALA A 20 -7.16 -1.56 15.66
C ALA A 20 -7.97 -0.24 15.71
N ASP A 21 -7.38 0.82 16.27
CA ASP A 21 -7.99 2.16 16.33
C ASP A 21 -7.84 2.93 15.01
N GLU A 22 -6.83 2.60 14.18
CA GLU A 22 -6.62 3.20 12.85
C GLU A 22 -7.57 2.61 11.81
N GLN A 23 -7.89 1.31 11.92
CA GLN A 23 -8.72 0.58 10.97
C GLN A 23 -10.05 1.28 10.62
N PRO A 24 -10.90 1.70 11.59
CA PRO A 24 -12.17 2.36 11.25
C PRO A 24 -11.97 3.69 10.50
N LEU A 25 -10.93 4.46 10.85
CA LEU A 25 -10.61 5.73 10.19
C LEU A 25 -10.13 5.51 8.76
N LEU A 26 -9.27 4.52 8.55
CA LEU A 26 -8.76 4.16 7.23
C LEU A 26 -9.90 3.65 6.34
N GLN A 27 -10.78 2.82 6.88
CA GLN A 27 -11.94 2.31 6.15
C GLN A 27 -12.91 3.42 5.73
N GLU A 28 -13.21 4.36 6.65
CA GLU A 28 -14.06 5.52 6.33
C GLU A 28 -13.42 6.41 5.26
N ALA A 29 -12.11 6.68 5.36
CA ALA A 29 -11.39 7.47 4.38
C ALA A 29 -11.42 6.83 2.98
N PHE A 30 -11.24 5.51 2.89
CA PHE A 30 -11.32 4.77 1.63
C PHE A 30 -12.74 4.76 1.07
N ASP A 31 -13.76 4.53 1.91
CA ASP A 31 -15.16 4.55 1.47
C ASP A 31 -15.53 5.92 0.89
N ARG A 32 -15.12 7.01 1.54
CA ARG A 32 -15.34 8.38 1.06
C ARG A 32 -14.59 8.68 -0.24
N ALA A 33 -13.32 8.29 -0.32
CA ALA A 33 -12.48 8.60 -1.48
C ALA A 33 -12.88 7.79 -2.73
N PHE A 34 -13.32 6.55 -2.54
CA PHE A 34 -13.59 5.62 -3.64
C PHE A 34 -15.08 5.29 -3.80
N THR A 35 -15.95 5.84 -2.96
CA THR A 35 -17.42 5.60 -2.99
C THR A 35 -17.74 4.10 -2.97
N GLY A 36 -17.06 3.34 -2.12
CA GLY A 36 -17.23 1.88 -2.00
C GLY A 36 -16.81 1.05 -3.22
N ARG A 37 -16.11 1.63 -4.22
CA ARG A 37 -15.70 0.91 -5.45
C ARG A 37 -14.53 -0.05 -5.26
N HIS A 38 -13.76 0.11 -4.19
CA HIS A 38 -12.59 -0.70 -3.88
C HIS A 38 -12.75 -1.31 -2.49
N GLU A 39 -12.38 -2.59 -2.36
CA GLU A 39 -12.36 -3.26 -1.08
C GLU A 39 -11.02 -3.02 -0.39
N LEU A 40 -11.06 -2.64 0.88
CA LEU A 40 -9.87 -2.45 1.70
C LEU A 40 -9.81 -3.57 2.74
N ARG A 41 -8.76 -4.37 2.68
CA ARG A 41 -8.46 -5.41 3.66
C ARG A 41 -7.35 -4.93 4.59
N CYS A 42 -7.68 -4.68 5.85
CA CYS A 42 -6.71 -4.26 6.86
C CYS A 42 -6.10 -5.45 7.59
N LEU A 43 -4.77 -5.49 7.65
CA LEU A 43 -3.98 -6.48 8.37
C LEU A 43 -3.14 -5.80 9.46
N GLY A 44 -3.23 -6.32 10.68
CA GLY A 44 -2.44 -5.83 11.83
C GLY A 44 -0.99 -6.34 11.87
N LEU A 45 -0.54 -7.02 10.81
CA LEU A 45 0.84 -7.48 10.66
C LEU A 45 1.64 -6.50 9.80
N PHE A 46 2.93 -6.33 10.11
CA PHE A 46 3.86 -5.59 9.26
C PHE A 46 4.32 -6.43 8.09
N LEU A 47 4.55 -5.77 6.96
CA LEU A 47 5.08 -6.41 5.76
C LEU A 47 6.59 -6.65 5.91
N ASN A 48 7.01 -7.89 5.75
CA ASN A 48 8.40 -8.33 5.76
C ASN A 48 8.49 -9.65 4.96
N ARG A 49 9.64 -10.32 4.99
CA ARG A 49 9.86 -11.57 4.24
C ARG A 49 8.88 -12.69 4.61
N ASP A 50 8.56 -12.81 5.90
CA ASP A 50 7.67 -13.86 6.39
C ASP A 50 6.20 -13.58 6.06
N THR A 51 5.82 -12.32 5.97
CA THR A 51 4.43 -11.90 5.74
C THR A 51 4.12 -11.52 4.31
N ALA A 52 5.12 -11.28 3.45
CA ALA A 52 4.93 -11.01 2.02
C ALA A 52 4.03 -12.01 1.28
N PRO A 53 4.05 -13.33 1.58
CA PRO A 53 3.13 -14.28 0.96
C PRO A 53 1.66 -13.99 1.21
N THR A 54 1.31 -13.27 2.29
CA THR A 54 -0.08 -12.90 2.59
C THR A 54 -0.65 -11.86 1.62
N ALA A 55 0.20 -11.19 0.83
CA ALA A 55 -0.20 -10.26 -0.23
C ALA A 55 -0.54 -10.96 -1.56
N ALA A 56 -0.33 -12.28 -1.67
CA ALA A 56 -0.59 -13.00 -2.91
C ALA A 56 -2.03 -12.79 -3.39
N GLY A 57 -2.20 -12.53 -4.69
CA GLY A 57 -3.49 -12.25 -5.31
C GLY A 57 -4.00 -10.81 -5.15
N HIS A 58 -3.34 -9.96 -4.34
CA HIS A 58 -3.73 -8.57 -4.18
C HIS A 58 -2.90 -7.68 -5.11
N GLU A 59 -3.57 -6.93 -5.97
CA GLU A 59 -2.91 -6.10 -6.98
C GLU A 59 -2.26 -4.85 -6.35
N VAL A 60 -2.83 -4.35 -5.25
CA VAL A 60 -2.36 -3.14 -4.57
C VAL A 60 -2.07 -3.42 -3.10
N VAL A 61 -0.87 -3.01 -2.65
CA VAL A 61 -0.43 -3.07 -1.26
C VAL A 61 -0.30 -1.66 -0.69
N LEU A 62 -0.94 -1.40 0.44
CA LEU A 62 -0.72 -0.21 1.26
C LEU A 62 0.30 -0.54 2.36
N SER A 63 1.47 0.09 2.27
CA SER A 63 2.54 -0.10 3.24
C SER A 63 2.52 0.97 4.34
N SER A 64 3.13 0.63 5.46
CA SER A 64 3.52 1.49 6.58
C SER A 64 5.00 1.85 6.54
N VAL A 65 5.42 2.81 7.37
CA VAL A 65 6.84 3.11 7.61
C VAL A 65 7.58 1.98 8.33
N ASN A 66 6.85 1.15 9.09
CA ASN A 66 7.43 0.04 9.85
C ASN A 66 7.59 -1.24 9.02
N ASP A 67 7.05 -1.26 7.81
CA ASP A 67 7.21 -2.38 6.89
C ASP A 67 8.64 -2.42 6.32
N THR A 68 9.11 -3.60 5.94
CA THR A 68 10.38 -3.78 5.24
C THR A 68 10.11 -4.16 3.80
N LEU A 69 10.37 -3.25 2.86
CA LEU A 69 10.23 -3.49 1.42
C LEU A 69 11.61 -3.50 0.76
N ASP A 70 12.41 -4.48 1.16
CA ASP A 70 13.70 -4.77 0.52
C ASP A 70 13.51 -5.48 -0.83
N ALA A 71 14.60 -5.74 -1.54
CA ALA A 71 14.55 -6.35 -2.86
C ALA A 71 13.91 -7.76 -2.86
N GLU A 72 14.02 -8.51 -1.76
CA GLU A 72 13.44 -9.85 -1.67
C GLU A 72 11.93 -9.80 -1.46
N VAL A 73 11.48 -8.93 -0.56
CA VAL A 73 10.05 -8.67 -0.34
C VAL A 73 9.40 -8.16 -1.62
N LEU A 74 10.01 -7.16 -2.29
CA LEU A 74 9.48 -6.60 -3.52
C LEU A 74 9.35 -7.63 -4.64
N ARG A 75 10.35 -8.50 -4.83
CA ARG A 75 10.24 -9.61 -5.79
C ARG A 75 9.12 -10.59 -5.41
N SER A 76 8.97 -10.90 -4.12
CA SER A 76 7.90 -11.77 -3.64
C SER A 76 6.52 -11.17 -3.90
N LEU A 77 6.35 -9.86 -3.69
CA LEU A 77 5.10 -9.15 -3.97
C LEU A 77 4.78 -9.19 -5.46
N ALA A 78 5.75 -8.86 -6.32
CA ALA A 78 5.59 -8.90 -7.77
C ALA A 78 5.22 -10.31 -8.26
N ALA A 79 5.92 -11.34 -7.77
CA ALA A 79 5.62 -12.74 -8.08
C ALA A 79 4.23 -13.17 -7.57
N GLY A 80 3.77 -12.59 -6.45
CA GLY A 80 2.44 -12.79 -5.90
C GLY A 80 1.32 -12.06 -6.64
N GLY A 81 1.64 -11.25 -7.66
CA GLY A 81 0.66 -10.52 -8.47
C GLY A 81 0.44 -9.06 -8.06
N THR A 82 1.17 -8.55 -7.06
CA THR A 82 1.14 -7.13 -6.73
C THR A 82 1.75 -6.32 -7.87
N ARG A 83 1.11 -5.20 -8.21
CA ARG A 83 1.55 -4.27 -9.26
C ARG A 83 1.83 -2.87 -8.73
N MET A 84 1.21 -2.52 -7.61
CA MET A 84 1.33 -1.20 -7.01
C MET A 84 1.53 -1.26 -5.51
N ILE A 85 2.46 -0.43 -5.02
CA ILE A 85 2.66 -0.17 -3.60
C ILE A 85 2.33 1.30 -3.35
N ALA A 86 1.43 1.55 -2.40
CA ALA A 86 1.11 2.88 -1.92
C ALA A 86 1.63 3.06 -0.49
N GLN A 87 2.53 4.01 -0.28
CA GLN A 87 3.05 4.34 1.04
C GLN A 87 2.11 5.32 1.75
N ARG A 88 1.57 4.94 2.92
CA ARG A 88 0.67 5.79 3.74
C ARG A 88 1.38 6.82 4.61
N ALA A 89 2.63 7.12 4.29
CA ALA A 89 3.48 8.03 5.04
C ALA A 89 4.38 8.86 4.12
N THR A 90 4.90 9.96 4.67
CA THR A 90 5.82 10.84 3.95
C THR A 90 7.19 10.21 3.74
N GLY A 91 7.66 9.42 4.72
CA GLY A 91 8.94 8.70 4.65
C GLY A 91 8.82 7.41 3.83
N TYR A 92 9.85 7.10 3.05
CA TYR A 92 9.92 5.91 2.18
C TYR A 92 11.26 5.19 2.24
N ASN A 93 12.10 5.49 3.26
CA ASN A 93 13.42 4.87 3.43
C ASN A 93 13.36 3.35 3.58
N ASN A 94 12.19 2.82 3.95
CA ASN A 94 11.95 1.40 4.08
C ASN A 94 11.66 0.68 2.74
N ILE A 95 11.61 1.42 1.63
CA ILE A 95 11.36 0.90 0.29
C ILE A 95 12.62 1.01 -0.56
N ASN A 96 13.09 -0.13 -1.07
CA ASN A 96 14.13 -0.16 -2.09
C ASN A 96 13.52 0.21 -3.46
N LEU A 97 13.52 1.50 -3.80
CA LEU A 97 12.92 2.01 -5.04
C LEU A 97 13.53 1.44 -6.31
N THR A 98 14.85 1.18 -6.32
CA THR A 98 15.52 0.55 -7.46
C THR A 98 14.99 -0.86 -7.67
N ALA A 99 14.93 -1.67 -6.61
CA ALA A 99 14.42 -3.03 -6.71
C ALA A 99 12.91 -3.06 -7.04
N ALA A 100 12.15 -2.05 -6.64
CA ALA A 100 10.74 -1.92 -6.99
C ALA A 100 10.59 -1.70 -8.51
N GLU A 101 11.38 -0.78 -9.08
CA GLU A 101 11.42 -0.53 -10.52
C GLU A 101 11.87 -1.78 -11.31
N GLU A 102 12.95 -2.44 -10.87
CA GLU A 102 13.45 -3.69 -11.48
C GLU A 102 12.41 -4.83 -11.43
N SER A 103 11.55 -4.83 -10.40
CA SER A 103 10.46 -5.81 -10.24
C SER A 103 9.18 -5.40 -10.98
N GLY A 104 9.17 -4.25 -11.67
CA GLY A 104 8.01 -3.74 -12.39
C GLY A 104 6.88 -3.20 -11.49
N LEU A 105 7.20 -2.88 -10.23
CA LEU A 105 6.24 -2.35 -9.26
C LEU A 105 6.14 -0.83 -9.36
N THR A 106 4.92 -0.33 -9.40
CA THR A 106 4.67 1.11 -9.27
C THR A 106 4.65 1.50 -7.80
N VAL A 107 5.46 2.48 -7.39
CA VAL A 107 5.45 3.01 -6.03
C VAL A 107 4.83 4.41 -6.02
N ALA A 108 3.74 4.57 -5.29
CA ALA A 108 3.12 5.86 -5.00
C ALA A 108 3.32 6.22 -3.52
N ARG A 109 3.36 7.51 -3.22
CA ARG A 109 3.44 8.01 -1.84
C ARG A 109 2.54 9.22 -1.66
N VAL A 110 2.15 9.46 -0.42
CA VAL A 110 1.55 10.74 -0.03
C VAL A 110 2.62 11.83 -0.12
N SER A 111 2.41 12.83 -0.99
CA SER A 111 3.37 13.90 -1.21
C SER A 111 3.21 15.10 -0.28
N SER A 112 2.01 15.29 0.30
CA SER A 112 1.72 16.37 1.26
C SER A 112 0.63 15.93 2.24
N TYR A 113 0.88 16.08 3.54
CA TYR A 113 -0.22 16.22 4.51
C TYR A 113 -0.94 17.54 4.25
N SER A 114 -2.25 17.58 4.49
CA SER A 114 -2.96 18.85 4.61
C SER A 114 -2.30 19.66 5.75
N PRO A 115 -2.01 20.97 5.56
CA PRO A 115 -1.35 21.81 6.58
C PRO A 115 -2.11 21.94 7.91
N TYR A 116 -3.27 21.29 8.03
CA TYR A 116 -4.12 21.24 9.22
C TYR A 116 -3.91 20.01 10.12
N SER A 117 -3.05 19.04 9.77
CA SER A 117 -2.86 17.81 10.56
C SER A 117 -1.68 17.83 11.55
N VAL A 118 -1.14 19.00 11.88
CA VAL A 118 -0.26 19.16 13.05
C VAL A 118 -0.87 20.21 13.98
N ALA A 119 -1.73 19.73 14.85
CA ALA A 119 -2.05 20.28 16.17
C ALA A 119 -2.26 19.02 17.03
N GLU A 120 -1.59 18.76 18.15
CA GLU A 120 -0.89 19.59 19.14
C GLU A 120 0.31 18.83 19.73
#